data_AF-Q9K9N6-F1
#
_entry.id   AF-Q9K9N6-F1
#
_cell.length_a   1.000
_cell.length_b   1.000
_cell.length_c   1.000
_cell.angle_alpha   90.00
_cell.angle_beta   90.00
_cell.angle_gamma   90.00
#
_symmetry.space_group_name_H-M   'P 1'
#
loop_
_entity.id
_entity.type
_entity.pdbx_description
1 polymer ?
#
loop_
_entity_poly.entity_id
_entity_poly.type
_entity_poly.pdbx_seq_one_letter_code
_entity_poly.pdbx_strand_id
1 'polypeptide(L)'
;MGMIRPATLEDTESLIPLMKDLGYPTKREHLYKRLEKLLSHRDYHLWLYVRKDSSPIGFVGFIHQLAFKKMNHTFESQPWRSMPVSEEKELVLNFFKR
;
A
#
# COMPACT_ATOMS: atom_id res chain seq x y z
N MET A 1 10.98 -9.93 -20.99
CA MET A 1 10.89 -8.54 -20.50
C MET A 1 9.55 -8.40 -19.77
N GLY A 2 9.53 -7.87 -18.54
CA GLY A 2 8.29 -7.66 -17.78
C GLY A 2 7.79 -6.22 -17.87
N MET A 3 6.63 -5.95 -17.29
CA MET A 3 6.04 -4.61 -17.20
C MET A 3 5.65 -4.26 -15.77
N ILE A 4 5.71 -2.98 -15.44
CA ILE A 4 5.13 -2.43 -14.21
C ILE A 4 3.83 -1.73 -14.59
N ARG A 5 2.76 -2.00 -13.87
CA ARG A 5 1.46 -1.31 -14.04
C ARG A 5 0.74 -1.11 -12.71
N PRO A 6 -0.21 -0.16 -12.64
CA PRO A 6 -1.15 -0.09 -11.52
C PRO A 6 -1.93 -1.40 -11.35
N ALA A 7 -2.23 -1.75 -10.11
CA ALA A 7 -3.14 -2.83 -9.77
C ALA A 7 -4.59 -2.43 -10.09
N THR A 8 -5.41 -3.42 -10.42
CA THR A 8 -6.85 -3.30 -10.60
C THR A 8 -7.58 -4.31 -9.71
N LEU A 9 -8.91 -4.21 -9.58
CA LEU A 9 -9.67 -5.12 -8.73
C LEU A 9 -9.56 -6.59 -9.18
N GLU A 10 -9.35 -6.81 -10.47
CA GLU A 10 -9.15 -8.13 -11.07
C GLU A 10 -7.87 -8.82 -10.59
N ASP A 11 -6.90 -8.06 -10.06
CA ASP A 11 -5.65 -8.62 -9.53
C ASP A 11 -5.80 -9.26 -8.15
N THR A 12 -6.98 -9.17 -7.52
CA THR A 12 -7.23 -9.67 -6.16
C THR A 12 -6.71 -11.10 -5.97
N GLU A 13 -7.06 -12.01 -6.88
CA GLU A 13 -6.63 -13.42 -6.79
C GLU A 13 -5.12 -13.59 -6.93
N SER A 14 -4.52 -12.83 -7.85
CA SER A 14 -3.07 -12.89 -8.09
C SER A 14 -2.26 -12.32 -6.94
N LEU A 15 -2.84 -11.42 -6.14
CA LEU A 15 -2.21 -10.82 -4.98
C LEU A 15 -2.22 -11.74 -3.74
N ILE A 16 -3.14 -12.71 -3.66
CA ILE A 16 -3.25 -13.64 -2.52
C ILE A 16 -1.92 -14.35 -2.20
N PRO A 17 -1.23 -15.02 -3.15
CA PRO A 17 0.04 -15.67 -2.86
C PRO A 17 1.12 -14.66 -2.43
N LEU A 18 1.18 -13.49 -3.06
CA LEU A 18 2.16 -12.46 -2.71
C LEU A 18 1.93 -11.88 -1.30
N MET A 19 0.67 -11.72 -0.89
CA MET A 19 0.30 -11.29 0.46
C MET A 19 0.60 -12.36 1.51
N LYS A 20 0.42 -13.64 1.14
CA LYS A 20 0.76 -14.78 1.99
C LYS A 20 2.26 -14.83 2.30
N ASP A 21 3.10 -14.60 1.29
CA ASP A 21 4.56 -14.61 1.44
C ASP A 21 5.05 -13.49 2.38
N LEU A 22 4.29 -12.40 2.49
CA LEU A 22 4.53 -11.30 3.43
C LEU A 22 3.93 -11.52 4.84
N GLY A 23 3.21 -12.63 5.06
CA GLY A 23 2.56 -12.93 6.34
C GLY A 23 1.26 -12.15 6.62
N TYR A 24 0.63 -11.55 5.59
CA TYR A 24 -0.65 -10.86 5.74
C TYR A 24 -1.85 -11.79 5.58
N PRO A 25 -3.05 -11.43 6.10
CA PRO A 25 -4.27 -12.21 5.91
C PRO A 25 -4.67 -12.33 4.42
N THR A 26 -5.06 -13.53 3.99
CA THR A 26 -5.20 -13.93 2.57
C THR A 26 -6.62 -14.28 2.12
N LYS A 27 -7.65 -13.99 2.92
CA LYS A 27 -9.04 -14.24 2.49
C LYS A 27 -9.39 -13.33 1.32
N ARG A 28 -9.89 -13.91 0.22
CA ARG A 28 -10.23 -13.21 -1.02
C ARG A 28 -11.11 -11.99 -0.75
N GLU A 29 -12.18 -12.16 0.03
CA GLU A 29 -13.17 -11.11 0.28
C GLU A 29 -12.56 -9.94 1.05
N HIS A 30 -11.62 -10.23 1.97
CA HIS A 30 -10.91 -9.22 2.73
C HIS A 30 -9.93 -8.46 1.83
N LEU A 31 -9.21 -9.18 0.98
CA LEU A 31 -8.25 -8.58 0.06
C LEU A 31 -8.95 -7.73 -1.01
N TYR A 32 -10.07 -8.19 -1.54
CA TYR A 32 -10.90 -7.44 -2.48
C TYR A 32 -11.34 -6.10 -1.88
N LYS A 33 -11.95 -6.12 -0.69
CA LYS A 33 -12.39 -4.90 0.01
C LYS A 33 -11.23 -3.95 0.31
N ARG A 34 -10.07 -4.49 0.66
CA ARG A 34 -8.87 -3.69 0.89
C ARG A 34 -8.38 -3.02 -0.39
N LEU A 35 -8.37 -3.77 -1.49
CA LEU A 35 -7.95 -3.26 -2.80
C LEU A 35 -8.92 -2.19 -3.32
N GLU A 36 -10.23 -2.40 -3.15
CA GLU A 36 -11.27 -1.41 -3.43
C GLU A 36 -11.05 -0.09 -2.67
N LYS A 37 -10.75 -0.18 -1.37
CA LYS A 37 -10.44 1.01 -0.55
C LYS A 37 -9.13 1.69 -0.96
N LEU A 38 -8.11 0.92 -1.33
CA LEU A 38 -6.83 1.45 -1.82
C LEU A 38 -7.00 2.19 -3.14
N LEU A 39 -7.63 1.55 -4.12
CA LEU A 39 -7.77 2.09 -5.48
C LEU A 39 -8.75 3.27 -5.57
N SER A 40 -9.65 3.43 -4.59
CA SER A 40 -10.55 4.59 -4.50
C SER A 40 -9.89 5.83 -3.89
N HIS A 41 -8.73 5.71 -3.25
CA HIS A 41 -8.07 6.83 -2.60
C HIS A 41 -6.94 7.39 -3.46
N ARG A 42 -7.06 8.66 -3.89
CA ARG A 42 -6.12 9.32 -4.84
C ARG A 42 -4.65 9.24 -4.46
N ASP A 43 -4.36 9.27 -3.15
CA ASP A 43 -2.99 9.31 -2.62
C ASP A 43 -2.38 7.92 -2.40
N TYR A 44 -3.17 6.84 -2.48
CA TYR A 44 -2.66 5.47 -2.37
C TYR A 44 -2.41 4.89 -3.76
N HIS A 45 -1.29 4.19 -3.89
CA HIS A 45 -0.90 3.54 -5.12
C HIS A 45 -0.40 2.13 -4.84
N LEU A 46 -0.84 1.19 -5.68
CA LEU A 46 -0.36 -0.18 -5.67
C LEU A 46 0.04 -0.55 -7.09
N TRP A 47 1.32 -0.85 -7.29
CA TRP A 47 1.85 -1.23 -8.60
C TRP A 47 2.34 -2.67 -8.57
N LEU A 48 2.12 -3.37 -9.67
CA LEU A 48 2.47 -4.77 -9.85
C LEU A 48 3.59 -4.89 -10.88
N TYR A 49 4.51 -5.80 -10.62
CA TYR A 49 5.45 -6.28 -11.64
C TYR A 49 4.91 -7.59 -12.24
N VAL A 50 4.71 -7.58 -13.56
CA VAL A 50 4.15 -8.69 -14.32
C VAL A 50 5.21 -9.17 -15.30
N ARG A 51 5.60 -10.45 -15.21
CA ARG A 51 6.46 -11.08 -16.21
C ARG A 51 5.59 -11.43 -17.42
N LYS A 52 6.17 -11.39 -18.63
CA LYS A 52 5.46 -11.65 -19.88
C LYS A 52 4.63 -12.94 -19.78
N ASP A 53 3.35 -12.84 -20.13
CA ASP A 53 2.37 -13.94 -20.13
C ASP A 53 2.23 -14.69 -18.79
N SER A 54 2.51 -14.03 -17.65
CA SER A 54 2.36 -14.60 -16.32
C SER A 54 1.44 -13.78 -15.43
N SER A 55 1.06 -14.36 -14.29
CA SER A 55 0.51 -13.61 -13.16
C SER A 55 1.54 -12.60 -12.62
N PRO A 56 1.09 -11.55 -11.92
CA PRO A 56 1.95 -10.70 -11.10
C PRO A 56 2.90 -11.52 -10.21
N ILE A 57 4.19 -11.15 -10.19
CA ILE A 57 5.21 -11.83 -9.38
C ILE A 57 5.80 -10.93 -8.28
N GLY A 58 5.28 -9.71 -8.15
CA GLY A 58 5.68 -8.77 -7.12
C GLY A 58 4.79 -7.54 -7.15
N PHE A 59 4.74 -6.82 -6.04
CA PHE A 59 4.02 -5.57 -5.93
C PHE A 59 4.75 -4.58 -5.03
N VAL A 60 4.45 -3.29 -5.20
CA VAL A 60 4.87 -2.22 -4.32
C VAL A 60 3.67 -1.33 -4.02
N GLY A 61 3.35 -1.20 -2.74
CA GLY A 61 2.37 -0.23 -2.23
C GLY A 61 3.08 1.00 -1.72
N PHE A 62 2.60 2.18 -2.10
CA PHE A 62 3.11 3.46 -1.62
C PHE A 62 1.98 4.47 -1.47
N ILE A 63 2.22 5.48 -0.64
CA ILE A 63 1.25 6.53 -0.37
C ILE A 63 1.92 7.89 -0.44
N HIS A 64 1.23 8.88 -1.00
CA HIS A 64 1.59 10.27 -0.86
C HIS A 64 1.01 10.83 0.45
N GLN A 65 1.88 11.20 1.39
CA GLN A 65 1.45 11.76 2.69
C GLN A 65 2.11 13.10 2.97
N LEU A 66 1.33 13.98 3.60
CA LEU A 66 1.80 15.23 4.19
C LEU A 66 1.92 15.03 5.70
N ALA A 67 3.11 15.30 6.25
CA ALA A 67 3.35 15.26 7.69
C ALA A 67 3.32 16.68 8.25
N PHE A 68 2.67 16.86 9.40
CA PHE A 68 2.60 18.13 10.12
C PHE A 68 2.97 17.94 11.58
N LYS A 69 3.79 18.84 12.12
CA LYS A 69 4.09 18.89 13.54
C LYS A 69 3.21 19.94 14.21
N LYS A 70 2.54 19.53 15.29
CA LYS A 70 1.79 20.45 16.15
C LYS A 70 2.77 21.26 16.99
N MET A 71 2.70 22.57 16.83
CA MET A 71 3.28 23.56 17.74
C MET A 71 2.16 24.10 18.65
N ASN A 72 2.50 24.98 19.61
CA ASN A 72 1.56 25.49 20.62
C ASN A 72 0.19 25.89 20.03
N HIS A 73 0.18 26.67 18.94
CA HIS A 73 -1.05 27.17 18.30
C HIS A 73 -1.05 27.03 16.76
N THR A 74 -0.06 26.34 16.17
CA THR A 74 0.09 26.22 14.71
C THR A 74 0.51 24.81 14.30
N PHE A 75 0.35 24.50 13.01
CA PHE A 75 0.87 23.29 12.38
C PHE A 75 1.87 23.68 11.31
N GLU A 76 3.05 23.07 11.36
CA GLU A 76 4.09 23.27 10.35
C GLU A 76 4.28 21.98 9.55
N SER A 77 4.29 22.11 8.23
CA SER A 77 4.61 20.98 7.35
C SER A 77 6.04 20.54 7.60
N GLN A 78 6.25 19.24 7.73
CA GLN A 78 7.58 18.68 7.91
C GLN A 78 7.89 17.69 6.78
N PRO A 79 9.16 17.60 6.33
CA PRO A 79 9.56 16.52 5.44
C PRO A 79 9.28 15.19 6.12
N TRP A 80 8.69 14.24 5.40
CA TRP A 80 8.34 12.91 5.94
C TRP A 80 9.53 12.22 6.64
N ARG A 81 10.76 12.39 6.12
CA ARG A 81 12.03 11.89 6.70
C ARG A 81 12.35 12.39 8.12
N SER A 82 11.60 13.37 8.61
CA SER A 82 11.76 13.96 9.94
C SER A 82 10.87 13.28 10.99
N MET A 83 9.97 12.37 10.57
CA MET A 83 9.15 11.59 11.48
C MET A 83 9.97 10.46 12.13
N PRO A 84 9.72 10.13 13.41
CA PRO A 84 10.30 8.95 14.03
C PRO A 84 9.84 7.69 13.30
N VAL A 85 10.79 6.82 12.90
CA VAL A 85 10.54 5.55 12.17
C VAL A 85 9.50 4.64 12.87
N SER A 86 9.33 4.77 14.19
CA SER A 86 8.32 4.06 14.96
C SER A 86 6.89 4.46 14.58
N GLU A 87 6.62 5.74 14.35
CA GLU A 87 5.29 6.24 13.96
C GLU A 87 4.96 5.90 12.50
N GLU A 88 5.96 5.94 11.61
CA GLU A 88 5.82 5.53 10.20
C GLU A 88 5.42 4.05 10.09
N LYS A 89 6.12 3.17 10.82
CA LYS A 89 5.82 1.73 10.82
C LYS A 89 4.42 1.44 11.33
N GLU A 90 3.97 2.14 12.37
CA GLU A 90 2.65 1.93 12.94
C GLU A 90 1.53 2.36 11.99
N LEU A 91 1.69 3.48 11.28
CA LEU A 91 0.74 3.95 10.26
C LEU A 91 0.61 2.97 9.09
N VAL A 92 1.73 2.53 8.53
CA VAL A 92 1.75 1.56 7.43
C VAL A 92 1.17 0.23 7.90
N LEU A 93 1.59 -0.28 9.06
CA LEU A 93 1.06 -1.52 9.62
C LEU A 93 -0.42 -1.43 9.95
N ASN A 94 -0.92 -0.32 10.48
CA ASN A 94 -2.33 -0.15 10.82
C ASN A 94 -3.23 -0.10 9.58
N PHE A 95 -2.71 0.34 8.43
CA PHE A 95 -3.41 0.25 7.16
C PHE A 95 -3.50 -1.20 6.65
N PHE A 96 -2.44 -2.00 6.80
CA PHE A 96 -2.43 -3.40 6.37
C PHE A 96 -3.05 -4.39 7.38
N LYS A 97 -3.19 -4.00 8.66
CA LYS A 97 -3.76 -4.83 9.74
C LYS A 97 -5.29 -4.68 9.90
N ARG A 98 -5.91 -3.64 9.36
CA ARG A 98 -7.37 -3.44 9.35
C ARG A 98 -8.00 -3.94 8.05
#